data_AF-A0AAV3YX92-F1
#
_entry.id   AF-A0AAV3YX92-F1
#
_cell.length_a   1.000
_cell.length_b   1.000
_cell.length_c   1.000
_cell.angle_alpha   90.00
_cell.angle_beta   90.00
_cell.angle_gamma   90.00
#
_symmetry.space_group_name_H-M   'P 1'
#
loop_
_entity.id
_entity.type
_entity.pdbx_description
1 polymer ?
#
loop_
_entity_poly.entity_id
_entity_poly.type
_entity_poly.pdbx_seq_one_letter_code
_entity_poly.pdbx_strand_id
1 'polypeptide(L)'
;MLEESEFESRRNAGRMLEESEFEGRRYVGRMLEESEFEGRRNAGSMLEESEFEGSRNAGRMLEESEFEGRRNAGRMVEESRFEGRRNAGRMLEESEFEGRRNAGRMLEEVSLKVGGMQEGCWRRVSLKVGVMQEGCWRRVSLKVGGMQERC
;
A
#
# COMPACT_ATOMS: atom_id res chain seq x y z
N MET A 1 -14.01 -21.90 -10.49
CA MET A 1 -13.40 -21.17 -9.38
C MET A 1 -13.24 -22.14 -8.24
N LEU A 2 -12.29 -21.91 -7.33
CA LEU A 2 -12.28 -22.60 -6.05
C LEU A 2 -13.19 -21.73 -5.16
N GLU A 3 -14.35 -22.26 -4.78
CA GLU A 3 -15.17 -21.66 -3.70
C GLU A 3 -14.42 -21.91 -2.40
N GLU A 4 -14.26 -20.87 -1.58
CA GLU A 4 -13.70 -20.85 -0.23
C GLU A 4 -12.55 -21.85 0.05
N SER A 5 -11.31 -21.35 0.06
CA SER A 5 -10.16 -22.22 0.36
C SER A 5 -9.07 -21.58 1.22
N GLU A 6 -8.70 -22.30 2.28
CA GLU A 6 -7.58 -21.96 3.17
C GLU A 6 -6.31 -22.72 2.79
N PHE A 7 -5.19 -22.01 2.69
CA PHE A 7 -3.89 -22.59 2.32
C PHE A 7 -2.76 -22.21 3.29
N GLU A 8 -2.46 -23.13 4.20
CA GLU A 8 -1.30 -23.01 5.07
C GLU A 8 -0.05 -23.65 4.45
N SER A 9 0.91 -22.83 4.02
CA SER A 9 2.20 -23.34 3.55
C SER A 9 3.29 -22.31 3.67
N ARG A 10 4.53 -22.79 3.79
CA ARG A 10 5.70 -21.90 3.73
C ARG A 10 5.75 -21.11 2.42
N ARG A 11 5.22 -21.68 1.33
CA ARG A 11 5.13 -21.02 0.02
C ARG A 11 3.81 -21.38 -0.65
N ASN A 12 3.05 -20.35 -0.98
CA ASN A 12 1.80 -20.46 -1.72
C ASN A 12 1.97 -19.86 -3.11
N ALA A 13 1.35 -20.50 -4.09
CA ALA A 13 1.27 -19.99 -5.45
C ALA A 13 -0.10 -20.30 -6.01
N GLY A 14 -0.77 -19.27 -6.54
CA GLY A 14 -2.14 -19.35 -6.99
C GLY A 14 -2.34 -18.76 -8.39
N ARG A 15 -3.35 -19.26 -9.10
CA ARG A 15 -3.80 -18.68 -10.36
C ARG A 15 -5.31 -18.77 -10.42
N MET A 16 -5.99 -17.62 -10.56
CA MET A 16 -7.45 -17.52 -10.62
C MET A 16 -8.09 -18.08 -9.35
N LEU A 17 -7.99 -17.31 -8.28
CA LEU A 17 -8.56 -17.61 -6.97
C LEU A 17 -9.57 -16.54 -6.62
N GLU A 18 -10.58 -16.96 -5.90
CA GLU A 18 -11.71 -16.18 -5.39
C GLU A 18 -11.93 -16.68 -3.96
N GLU A 19 -12.35 -15.81 -3.04
CA GLU A 19 -12.73 -16.20 -1.67
C GLU A 19 -11.66 -17.10 -1.01
N SER A 20 -10.40 -16.68 -0.97
CA SER A 20 -9.30 -17.57 -0.55
C SER A 20 -8.37 -16.93 0.47
N GLU A 21 -7.99 -17.72 1.47
CA GLU A 21 -7.09 -17.31 2.55
C GLU A 21 -5.74 -18.02 2.46
N PHE A 22 -4.65 -17.27 2.62
CA PHE A 22 -3.29 -17.81 2.50
C PHE A 22 -2.40 -17.38 3.65
N GLU A 23 -2.00 -18.34 4.47
CA GLU A 23 -0.98 -18.15 5.48
C GLU A 23 0.37 -18.72 5.04
N GLY A 24 1.43 -17.91 5.14
CA GLY A 24 2.75 -18.40 4.79
C GLY A 24 3.91 -17.43 4.86
N ARG A 25 5.10 -17.88 4.45
CA ARG A 25 6.26 -16.97 4.34
C ARG A 25 6.29 -16.21 3.02
N ARG A 26 5.68 -16.75 1.98
CA ARG A 26 5.70 -16.15 0.65
C ARG A 26 4.48 -16.59 -0.15
N TYR A 27 3.78 -15.62 -0.69
CA TYR A 27 2.73 -15.82 -1.69
C TYR A 27 3.13 -15.21 -3.04
N VAL A 28 2.77 -15.89 -4.14
CA VAL A 28 2.83 -15.35 -5.50
C VAL A 28 1.58 -15.76 -6.29
N GLY A 29 0.78 -14.80 -6.72
CA GLY A 29 -0.52 -15.05 -7.37
C GLY A 29 -0.73 -14.30 -8.67
N ARG A 30 -1.74 -14.75 -9.42
CA ARG A 30 -2.25 -14.08 -10.61
C ARG A 30 -3.77 -14.20 -10.68
N MET A 31 -4.47 -13.05 -10.76
CA MET A 31 -5.94 -12.94 -10.76
C MET A 31 -6.50 -13.48 -9.45
N LEU A 32 -6.66 -12.58 -8.48
CA LEU A 32 -7.19 -12.86 -7.15
C LEU A 32 -8.31 -11.85 -6.90
N GLU A 33 -9.38 -12.36 -6.34
CA GLU A 33 -10.62 -11.64 -6.03
C GLU A 33 -11.01 -12.07 -4.61
N GLU A 34 -11.46 -11.14 -3.78
CA GLU A 34 -11.96 -11.42 -2.42
C GLU A 34 -11.03 -12.35 -1.61
N SER A 35 -9.73 -12.03 -1.59
CA SER A 35 -8.71 -12.95 -1.04
C SER A 35 -7.82 -12.28 0.00
N GLU A 36 -7.46 -13.03 1.04
CA GLU A 36 -6.62 -12.58 2.15
C GLU A 36 -5.25 -13.29 2.16
N PHE A 37 -4.19 -12.54 2.44
CA PHE A 37 -2.82 -13.05 2.41
C PHE A 37 -2.01 -12.58 3.62
N GLU A 38 -1.81 -13.47 4.59
CA GLU A 38 -0.86 -13.24 5.68
C GLU A 38 0.51 -13.84 5.35
N GLY A 39 1.52 -12.99 5.25
CA GLY A 39 2.86 -13.50 5.10
C GLY A 39 4.00 -12.51 4.97
N ARG A 40 5.23 -13.02 5.07
CA ARG A 40 6.40 -12.12 5.00
C ARG A 40 6.55 -11.42 3.65
N ARG A 41 6.09 -12.03 2.56
CA ARG A 41 6.24 -11.48 1.19
C ARG A 41 5.08 -11.90 0.30
N ASN A 42 4.26 -10.95 -0.10
CA ASN A 42 3.12 -11.22 -0.98
C ASN A 42 3.31 -10.50 -2.31
N ALA A 43 2.99 -11.17 -3.41
CA ALA A 43 3.08 -10.61 -4.75
C ALA A 43 1.91 -11.05 -5.62
N GLY A 44 1.20 -10.08 -6.21
CA GLY A 44 0.07 -10.30 -7.10
C GLY A 44 0.20 -9.53 -8.42
N SER A 45 -0.58 -9.91 -9.42
CA SER A 45 -0.58 -9.25 -10.73
C SER A 45 -1.89 -8.55 -11.09
N MET A 46 -3.03 -9.14 -10.73
CA MET A 46 -4.39 -8.60 -10.87
C MET A 46 -5.06 -8.98 -9.57
N LEU A 47 -5.42 -7.99 -8.77
CA LEU A 47 -5.94 -8.11 -7.41
C LEU A 47 -7.14 -7.17 -7.31
N GLU A 48 -8.26 -7.72 -6.87
CA GLU A 48 -9.54 -7.06 -6.70
C GLU A 48 -10.05 -7.44 -5.31
N GLU A 49 -10.53 -6.46 -4.55
CA GLU A 49 -11.11 -6.68 -3.21
C GLU A 49 -10.24 -7.58 -2.30
N SER A 50 -8.92 -7.38 -2.33
CA SER A 50 -7.95 -8.29 -1.70
C SER A 50 -7.14 -7.60 -0.61
N GLU A 51 -6.87 -8.33 0.46
CA GLU A 51 -6.11 -7.85 1.62
C GLU A 51 -4.75 -8.54 1.77
N PHE A 52 -3.72 -7.75 2.08
CA PHE A 52 -2.35 -8.24 2.19
C PHE A 52 -1.65 -7.74 3.44
N GLU A 53 -1.45 -8.63 4.41
CA GLU A 53 -0.61 -8.36 5.58
C GLU A 53 0.79 -8.95 5.39
N GLY A 54 1.82 -8.10 5.47
CA GLY A 54 3.17 -8.61 5.31
C GLY A 54 4.34 -7.66 5.43
N SER A 55 5.55 -8.22 5.51
CA SER A 55 6.75 -7.36 5.51
C SER A 55 7.00 -6.67 4.15
N ARG A 56 6.53 -7.26 3.05
CA ARG A 56 6.70 -6.72 1.70
C ARG A 56 5.56 -7.15 0.80
N ASN A 57 4.80 -6.20 0.29
CA ASN A 57 3.70 -6.49 -0.62
C ASN A 57 3.92 -5.80 -1.97
N ALA A 58 3.56 -6.46 -3.06
CA ALA A 58 3.73 -5.93 -4.41
C ALA A 58 2.58 -6.35 -5.34
N GLY A 59 1.96 -5.38 -6.00
CA GLY A 59 0.91 -5.58 -6.99
C GLY A 59 1.23 -4.91 -8.33
N ARG A 60 0.58 -5.38 -9.41
CA ARG A 60 0.67 -4.74 -10.73
C ARG A 60 -0.60 -4.00 -11.13
N MET A 61 -1.75 -4.64 -11.03
CA MET A 61 -3.10 -4.06 -11.18
C MET A 61 -3.83 -4.36 -9.89
N LEU A 62 -4.30 -3.31 -9.23
CA LEU A 62 -4.88 -3.30 -7.90
C LEU A 62 -6.15 -2.45 -7.95
N GLU A 63 -7.25 -3.03 -7.50
CA GLU A 63 -8.56 -2.40 -7.41
C GLU A 63 -9.13 -2.76 -6.04
N GLU A 64 -9.63 -1.75 -5.31
CA GLU A 64 -10.26 -1.92 -4.00
C GLU A 64 -9.46 -2.79 -3.01
N SER A 65 -8.12 -2.70 -3.07
CA SER A 65 -7.22 -3.60 -2.34
C SER A 65 -6.51 -2.91 -1.19
N GLU A 66 -6.27 -3.66 -0.11
CA GLU A 66 -5.55 -3.17 1.07
C GLU A 66 -4.18 -3.84 1.27
N PHE A 67 -3.19 -3.02 1.63
CA PHE A 67 -1.82 -3.47 1.84
C PHE A 67 -1.25 -2.94 3.15
N GLU A 68 -1.10 -3.82 4.14
CA GLU A 68 -0.37 -3.52 5.37
C GLU A 68 1.04 -4.11 5.33
N GLY A 69 2.05 -3.26 5.52
CA GLY A 69 3.40 -3.77 5.56
C GLY A 69 4.56 -2.81 5.71
N ARG A 70 5.77 -3.34 5.92
CA ARG A 70 6.96 -2.47 5.97
C ARG A 70 7.27 -1.80 4.64
N ARG A 71 6.91 -2.44 3.52
CA ARG A 71 7.16 -1.93 2.16
C ARG A 71 6.08 -2.40 1.21
N ASN A 72 5.36 -1.47 0.61
CA ASN A 72 4.32 -1.79 -0.35
C ASN A 72 4.60 -1.12 -1.71
N ALA A 73 4.24 -1.81 -2.79
CA ALA A 73 4.44 -1.30 -4.14
C ALA A 73 3.30 -1.67 -5.08
N GLY A 74 2.73 -0.69 -5.77
CA GLY A 74 1.72 -0.86 -6.81
C GLY A 74 2.18 -0.25 -8.15
N ARG A 75 1.63 -0.73 -9.27
CA ARG A 75 1.97 -0.20 -10.60
C ARG A 75 0.80 0.57 -11.22
N MET A 76 -0.37 -0.04 -11.30
CA MET A 76 -1.67 0.55 -11.63
C MET A 76 -2.57 0.23 -10.45
N VAL A 77 -3.15 1.26 -9.85
CA VAL A 77 -3.83 1.21 -8.57
C VAL A 77 -5.02 2.14 -8.61
N GLU A 78 -6.17 1.61 -8.24
CA GLU A 78 -7.45 2.29 -8.16
C GLU A 78 -8.07 1.95 -6.79
N GLU A 79 -8.62 2.97 -6.12
CA GLU A 79 -9.38 2.82 -4.86
C GLU A 79 -8.69 1.97 -3.77
N SER A 80 -7.35 1.94 -3.77
CA SER A 80 -6.59 1.04 -2.89
C SER A 80 -5.86 1.79 -1.78
N ARG A 81 -5.62 1.09 -0.67
CA ARG A 81 -4.93 1.64 0.51
C ARG A 81 -3.61 0.95 0.81
N PHE A 82 -2.59 1.76 1.14
CA PHE A 82 -1.26 1.27 1.50
C PHE A 82 -0.81 1.83 2.84
N GLU A 83 -0.66 0.96 3.83
CA GLU A 83 -0.13 1.30 5.14
C GLU A 83 1.27 0.73 5.34
N GLY A 84 2.26 1.59 5.59
CA GLY A 84 3.62 1.10 5.74
C GLY A 84 4.73 2.11 5.94
N ARG A 85 5.95 1.60 6.18
CA ARG A 85 7.11 2.50 6.30
C ARG A 85 7.51 3.12 4.97
N ARG A 86 7.27 2.42 3.86
CA ARG A 86 7.66 2.85 2.51
C ARG A 86 6.65 2.36 1.50
N ASN A 87 5.99 3.27 0.81
CA ASN A 87 5.04 2.92 -0.24
C ASN A 87 5.45 3.54 -1.58
N ALA A 88 5.21 2.82 -2.67
CA ALA A 88 5.56 3.27 -4.02
C ALA A 88 4.47 2.93 -5.03
N GLY A 89 4.05 3.91 -5.83
CA GLY A 89 3.08 3.76 -6.91
C GLY A 89 3.62 4.29 -8.25
N ARG A 90 3.02 3.88 -9.38
CA ARG A 90 3.30 4.48 -10.70
C ARG A 90 2.11 5.22 -11.28
N MET A 91 0.96 4.56 -11.41
CA MET A 91 -0.32 5.12 -11.84
C MET A 91 -1.31 4.85 -10.71
N LEU A 92 -1.80 5.92 -10.09
CA LEU A 92 -2.61 5.89 -8.88
C LEU A 92 -3.85 6.77 -9.08
N GLU A 93 -5.01 6.21 -8.81
CA GLU A 93 -6.33 6.87 -8.88
C GLU A 93 -7.07 6.58 -7.57
N GLU A 94 -7.63 7.62 -6.94
CA GLU A 94 -8.44 7.53 -5.72
C GLU A 94 -7.81 6.71 -4.57
N SER A 95 -6.47 6.68 -4.53
CA SER A 95 -5.71 5.78 -3.65
C SER A 95 -5.16 6.50 -2.42
N GLU A 96 -5.00 5.76 -1.33
CA GLU A 96 -4.48 6.27 -0.06
C GLU A 96 -3.12 5.65 0.31
N PHE A 97 -2.19 6.46 0.79
CA PHE A 97 -0.89 6.00 1.25
C PHE A 97 -0.52 6.60 2.61
N GLU A 98 -0.45 5.74 3.63
CA GLU A 98 0.03 6.10 4.97
C GLU A 98 1.45 5.57 5.18
N GLY A 99 2.41 6.47 5.39
CA GLY A 99 3.78 6.04 5.62
C GLY A 99 4.86 7.10 5.74
N ARG A 100 6.04 6.69 6.22
CA ARG A 100 7.19 7.60 6.39
C ARG A 100 7.78 8.07 5.06
N ARG A 101 7.62 7.30 3.99
CA ARG A 101 8.15 7.59 2.65
C ARG A 101 7.18 7.07 1.60
N ASN A 102 6.50 7.98 0.91
CA ASN A 102 5.62 7.66 -0.21
C ASN A 102 6.23 8.21 -1.50
N ALA A 103 6.13 7.45 -2.59
CA ALA A 103 6.61 7.86 -3.91
C ALA A 103 5.59 7.50 -4.99
N GLY A 104 5.35 8.41 -5.92
CA GLY A 104 4.39 8.24 -7.02
C GLY A 104 4.90 8.89 -8.31
N ARG A 105 4.38 8.48 -9.48
CA ARG A 105 4.74 9.08 -10.78
C ARG A 105 3.57 9.77 -11.49
N MET A 106 2.39 9.17 -11.48
CA MET A 106 1.15 9.69 -12.08
C MET A 106 0.03 9.50 -11.06
N LEU A 107 -0.51 10.61 -10.55
CA LEU A 107 -1.49 10.61 -9.45
C LEU A 107 -2.75 11.38 -9.88
N GLU A 108 -3.92 10.78 -9.70
CA GLU A 108 -5.23 11.40 -9.75
C GLU A 108 -5.93 11.14 -8.42
N GLU A 109 -6.41 12.20 -7.76
CA GLU A 109 -7.15 12.12 -6.48
C GLU A 109 -6.49 11.32 -5.33
N VAL A 110 -5.16 11.35 -5.25
CA VAL A 110 -4.40 10.56 -4.25
C VAL A 110 -4.28 11.26 -2.90
N SER A 111 -4.53 10.52 -1.82
CA SER A 111 -4.32 10.93 -0.43
C SER A 111 -2.98 10.39 0.09
N LEU A 112 -2.09 11.29 0.54
CA LEU A 112 -0.79 10.92 1.12
C LEU A 112 -0.71 11.38 2.56
N LYS A 113 -0.70 10.44 3.50
CA LYS A 113 -0.48 10.70 4.92
C LYS A 113 0.93 10.31 5.32
N VAL A 114 1.73 11.30 5.65
CA VAL A 114 3.05 11.08 6.25
C VAL A 114 2.92 11.19 7.76
N GLY A 115 2.88 10.03 8.43
CA GLY A 115 2.72 9.95 9.88
C GLY A 115 3.79 10.69 10.67
N GLY A 116 3.32 11.47 11.66
CA GLY A 116 4.08 12.23 12.65
C GLY A 116 4.87 11.39 13.66
N MET A 117 5.88 12.02 14.26
CA MET A 117 6.79 11.45 15.26
C MET A 117 6.25 11.71 16.67
N GLN A 118 6.13 10.67 17.51
CA GLN A 118 5.77 10.83 18.93
C GLN A 118 7.01 10.84 19.85
N GLU A 119 6.89 11.67 20.90
CA GLU A 119 7.75 11.93 22.07
C GLU A 119 9.21 12.34 21.83
N GLY A 120 9.46 13.66 21.88
CA GLY A 120 10.80 14.25 21.91
C GLY A 120 10.75 15.78 21.91
N CYS A 121 11.66 16.44 22.63
CA CYS A 121 11.79 17.90 22.61
C CYS A 121 12.56 18.31 21.34
N TRP A 122 11.91 19.02 20.41
CA TRP A 122 12.47 19.33 19.09
C TRP A 122 12.88 20.80 18.98
N ARG A 123 14.09 21.06 18.49
CA ARG A 123 14.55 22.43 18.14
C ARG A 123 14.29 22.81 16.67
N ARG A 124 13.98 21.85 15.80
CA ARG A 124 13.71 22.08 14.36
C ARG A 124 13.03 20.86 13.73
N VAL A 125 11.92 21.07 13.02
CA VAL A 125 11.28 20.06 12.15
C VAL A 125 11.61 20.41 10.70
N SER A 126 12.13 19.45 9.93
CA SER A 126 12.44 19.64 8.50
C SER A 126 11.64 18.64 7.67
N LEU A 127 10.51 19.11 7.16
CA LEU A 127 9.74 18.41 6.14
C LEU A 127 10.45 18.60 4.80
N LYS A 128 11.13 17.56 4.33
CA LYS A 128 11.67 17.53 2.98
C LYS A 128 10.65 16.86 2.09
N VAL A 129 9.72 17.65 1.56
CA VAL A 129 8.99 17.25 0.35
C VAL A 129 10.07 17.10 -0.72
N GLY A 130 10.33 15.86 -1.13
CA GLY A 130 11.35 15.57 -2.13
C GLY A 130 11.09 16.37 -3.39
N VAL A 131 12.15 16.84 -4.04
CA VAL A 131 12.07 17.52 -5.34
C VAL A 131 11.27 16.62 -6.28
N MET A 132 10.15 17.13 -6.79
CA MET A 132 9.24 16.39 -7.65
C MET A 132 9.61 16.70 -9.09
N GLN A 133 10.10 15.69 -9.83
CA GLN A 133 10.58 15.83 -11.20
C GLN A 133 9.47 15.39 -12.15
N GLU A 134 8.89 16.36 -12.87
CA GLU A 134 7.96 16.26 -14.01
C GLU A 134 6.59 15.58 -13.74
N GLY A 135 5.51 16.37 -13.74
CA GLY A 135 4.12 15.89 -13.74
C GLY A 135 3.08 17.03 -13.79
N CYS A 136 1.99 16.85 -14.54
CA CYS A 136 0.83 17.77 -14.58
C CYS A 136 -0.14 17.45 -13.43
N TRP A 137 -0.51 18.45 -12.63
CA TRP A 137 -1.44 18.28 -11.50
C TRP A 137 -2.72 19.06 -11.76
N ARG A 138 -3.87 18.44 -11.49
CA ARG A 138 -5.17 19.13 -11.46
C ARG A 138 -5.42 19.78 -10.10
N ARG A 139 -5.07 19.11 -8.98
CA ARG A 139 -5.23 19.62 -7.61
C ARG A 139 -4.25 18.93 -6.65
N VAL A 140 -3.64 19.68 -5.74
CA VAL A 140 -2.81 19.16 -4.65
C VAL A 140 -3.34 19.73 -3.33
N SER A 141 -3.76 18.85 -2.42
CA SER A 141 -4.27 19.22 -1.10
C SER A 141 -3.31 18.74 -0.02
N LEU A 142 -2.67 19.66 0.70
CA LEU A 142 -1.76 19.35 1.81
C LEU A 142 -2.45 19.69 3.13
N LYS A 143 -2.78 18.66 3.93
CA LYS A 143 -3.30 18.84 5.29
C LYS A 143 -2.16 18.63 6.29
N VAL A 144 -1.63 19.73 6.82
CA VAL A 144 -0.64 19.68 7.92
C VAL A 144 -1.39 19.59 9.24
N GLY A 145 -1.17 18.52 10.01
CA GLY A 145 -1.75 18.36 11.35
C GLY A 145 -1.20 19.38 12.34
N GLY A 146 -2.04 19.81 13.29
CA GLY A 146 -1.69 20.84 14.28
C GLY A 146 -0.57 20.42 15.23
N MET A 147 0.24 21.39 15.66
CA MET A 147 1.31 21.25 16.65
C MET A 147 0.77 21.65 18.03
N GLN A 148 0.85 20.76 19.03
CA GLN A 148 0.59 21.11 20.43
C GLN A 148 1.90 21.17 21.20
N GLU A 149 2.23 22.35 21.72
CA GLU A 149 3.26 22.51 22.75
C GLU A 149 2.65 22.08 24.09
N ARG A 150 3.29 21.11 24.75
CA ARG A 150 3.16 20.96 26.21
C ARG A 150 4.47 21.44 26.80
N CYS A 151 4.41 22.57 27.51
CA CYS A 151 5.47 23.02 28.41
C CYS A 151 5.56 22.11 29.64
#